data_AF-A0A7C2R3P4-F1
#
_entry.id   AF-A0A7C2R3P4-F1
#
_cell.length_a   1.000
_cell.length_b   1.000
_cell.length_c   1.000
_cell.angle_alpha   90.00
_cell.angle_beta   90.00
_cell.angle_gamma   90.00
#
_symmetry.space_group_name_H-M   'P 1'
#
loop_
_entity.id
_entity.type
_entity.pdbx_description
1 polymer ?
#
loop_
_entity_poly.entity_id
_entity_poly.type
_entity_poly.pdbx_seq_one_letter_code
_entity_poly.pdbx_strand_id
1 'polypeptide(L)'
;SVVTVEAAVSRAFKTSMEIYIDVWVEDRESGTRSKANEAIYTFVAVDETGTPVKIPALEPESDLEKERFAAALRRKQLALVLAGKMKPGDATELKALFINS
;
A
#
# COMPACT_ATOMS: atom_id res chain seq x y z
N SER A 1 -5.62 16.43 22.83
CA SER A 1 -4.89 15.40 22.06
C SER A 1 -4.63 15.89 20.63
N VAL A 2 -3.53 15.46 20.01
CA VAL A 2 -3.18 15.72 18.61
C VAL A 2 -3.40 14.44 17.81
N VAL A 3 -3.89 14.57 16.58
CA VAL A 3 -3.94 13.47 15.62
C VAL A 3 -2.94 13.75 14.51
N THR A 4 -2.03 12.81 14.29
CA THR A 4 -1.01 12.89 13.23
C THR A 4 -1.26 11.80 12.21
N VAL A 5 -1.36 12.19 10.95
CA VAL A 5 -1.57 11.26 9.82
C VAL A 5 -0.31 11.28 8.98
N GLU A 6 0.38 10.15 8.92
CA GLU A 6 1.58 9.96 8.11
C GLU A 6 1.22 9.07 6.92
N ALA A 7 1.45 9.55 5.71
CA ALA A 7 1.13 8.82 4.48
C ALA A 7 2.38 8.64 3.63
N ALA A 8 2.60 7.43 3.14
CA ALA A 8 3.71 7.11 2.26
C ALA A 8 3.22 6.20 1.12
N VAL A 9 3.75 6.43 -0.09
CA VAL A 9 3.53 5.50 -1.20
C VAL A 9 4.21 4.19 -0.83
N SER A 10 3.45 3.12 -0.65
CA SER A 10 4.00 1.79 -0.36
C SER A 10 4.49 1.10 -1.63
N ARG A 11 3.83 1.36 -2.78
CA ARG A 11 4.24 0.84 -4.08
C ARG A 11 3.60 1.61 -5.25
N ALA A 12 4.42 1.92 -6.25
CA ALA A 12 3.95 2.37 -7.56
C ALA A 12 3.85 1.19 -8.54
N PHE A 13 2.73 1.10 -9.26
CA PHE A 13 2.48 0.16 -10.35
C PHE A 13 2.58 0.90 -11.69
N LYS A 14 1.89 0.41 -12.74
CA LYS A 14 1.94 1.03 -14.07
C LYS A 14 1.36 2.45 -14.10
N THR A 15 0.14 2.63 -13.61
CA THR A 15 -0.60 3.91 -13.61
C THR A 15 -1.24 4.21 -12.24
N SER A 16 -1.05 3.33 -11.27
CA SER A 16 -1.68 3.42 -9.96
C SER A 16 -0.65 3.23 -8.87
N MET A 17 -0.89 3.81 -7.71
CA MET A 17 -0.04 3.67 -6.53
C MET A 17 -0.88 3.26 -5.32
N GLU A 18 -0.30 2.43 -4.46
CA GLU A 18 -0.83 2.17 -3.13
C GLU A 18 -0.18 3.14 -2.13
N ILE A 19 -0.98 3.75 -1.27
CA ILE A 19 -0.54 4.63 -0.18
C ILE A 19 -0.92 3.96 1.13
N TYR A 20 0.07 3.81 2.01
CA TYR A 20 -0.11 3.33 3.37
C TYR A 20 -0.16 4.53 4.31
N ILE A 21 -1.13 4.53 5.22
CA ILE A 21 -1.40 5.62 6.14
C ILE A 21 -1.32 5.12 7.57
N ASP A 22 -0.43 5.73 8.36
CA ASP A 22 -0.32 5.53 9.80
C ASP A 22 -1.00 6.69 10.52
N VAL A 23 -1.98 6.38 11.37
CA VAL A 23 -2.69 7.38 12.19
C VAL A 23 -2.24 7.23 13.63
N TRP A 24 -1.72 8.33 14.19
CA TRP A 24 -1.24 8.40 15.55
C TRP A 24 -2.07 9.39 16.36
N VAL A 25 -2.28 9.06 17.64
CA VAL A 25 -2.86 9.99 18.61
C VAL A 25 -1.82 10.26 19.68
N GLU A 26 -1.63 11.55 19.98
CA GLU A 26 -0.73 12.01 21.04
C GLU A 26 -1.52 12.74 22.12
N ASP A 27 -1.36 12.28 23.35
CA ASP A 27 -1.86 12.95 24.53
C ASP A 27 -0.88 14.05 24.95
N ARG A 28 -1.35 15.30 25.00
CA ARG A 28 -0.47 16.47 25.21
C ARG A 28 0.03 16.61 26.65
N GLU A 29 -0.69 16.05 27.62
CA GLU A 29 -0.33 16.19 29.04
C GLU A 29 0.73 15.16 29.43
N SER A 30 0.56 13.92 28.96
CA SER A 30 1.50 12.82 29.22
C SER A 30 2.64 12.71 28.20
N GLY A 31 2.50 13.31 27.01
CA GLY A 31 3.43 13.14 25.88
C GLY A 31 3.36 11.74 25.24
N THR A 32 2.39 10.92 25.62
CA THR A 32 2.28 9.55 25.11
C THR A 32 1.73 9.55 23.68
N ARG A 33 2.46 8.94 22.76
CA ARG A 33 2.04 8.70 21.37
C ARG A 33 1.66 7.23 21.18
N SER A 34 0.46 6.97 20.69
CA SER A 34 -0.02 5.62 20.38
C SER A 34 -0.58 5.55 18.96
N LYS A 35 -0.49 4.35 18.36
CA LYS A 35 -1.05 4.11 17.03
C LYS A 35 -2.55 3.92 17.16
N ALA A 36 -3.32 4.71 16.42
CA ALA A 36 -4.77 4.69 16.46
C ALA A 36 -5.37 3.88 15.31
N ASN A 37 -4.79 3.96 14.11
CA ASN A 37 -5.29 3.25 12.93
C ASN A 37 -4.19 3.08 11.87
N GLU A 38 -4.42 2.16 10.95
CA GLU A 38 -3.69 1.98 9.70
C GLU A 38 -4.70 1.91 8.56
N ALA A 39 -4.40 2.58 7.44
CA ALA A 39 -5.26 2.53 6.26
C ALA A 39 -4.46 2.39 4.97
N ILE A 40 -5.09 1.81 3.95
CA ILE A 40 -4.51 1.61 2.63
C ILE A 40 -5.44 2.23 1.59
N TYR A 41 -4.89 3.10 0.76
CA TYR A 41 -5.60 3.75 -0.34
C TYR A 41 -4.93 3.41 -1.67
N THR A 42 -5.73 3.33 -2.73
CA THR A 42 -5.21 3.19 -4.10
C THR A 42 -5.54 4.45 -4.88
N PHE A 43 -4.52 5.08 -5.44
CA PHE A 43 -4.65 6.23 -6.33
C PHE A 43 -4.29 5.84 -7.76
N VAL A 44 -4.90 6.52 -8.74
CA VAL A 44 -4.60 6.37 -10.17
C VAL A 44 -4.14 7.71 -10.70
N ALA A 45 -2.96 7.76 -11.31
CA ALA A 45 -2.47 8.95 -11.98
C ALA A 45 -3.19 9.09 -13.33
N VAL A 46 -3.69 10.28 -13.63
CA VAL A 46 -4.41 10.61 -14.86
C VAL A 46 -3.89 11.91 -15.47
N ASP A 47 -4.04 12.08 -16.79
CA ASP A 47 -3.82 13.36 -17.47
C ASP A 47 -5.03 14.29 -17.36
N GLU A 48 -4.97 15.45 -18.03
CA GLU A 48 -6.04 16.46 -18.07
C GLU A 48 -7.37 15.92 -18.64
N THR A 49 -7.33 14.82 -19.41
CA THR A 49 -8.52 14.17 -19.98
C THR A 49 -9.08 13.07 -19.07
N GLY A 50 -8.43 12.80 -17.93
CA GLY A 50 -8.77 11.70 -17.04
C GLY A 50 -8.23 10.34 -17.48
N THR A 51 -7.35 10.30 -18.50
CA THR A 51 -6.78 9.05 -19.01
C THR A 51 -5.62 8.60 -18.12
N PRO A 52 -5.54 7.32 -17.70
CA PRO A 52 -4.45 6.85 -16.85
C PRO A 52 -3.05 7.02 -17.47
N VAL A 53 -2.14 7.66 -16.74
CA VAL A 53 -0.76 7.91 -17.18
C VAL A 53 0.24 7.04 -16.43
N LYS A 54 1.36 6.73 -17.11
CA LYS A 54 2.44 5.95 -16.48
C LYS A 54 3.13 6.77 -15.39
N ILE A 55 3.46 6.11 -14.29
CA ILE A 55 4.20 6.71 -13.17
C ILE A 55 5.56 6.02 -12.96
N PRO A 56 6.55 6.71 -12.35
CA PRO A 56 7.80 6.09 -11.96
C PRO A 56 7.57 4.95 -10.96
N ALA A 57 8.40 3.90 -11.06
CA ALA A 57 8.45 2.86 -10.05
C ALA A 57 9.07 3.40 -8.75
N LEU A 58 8.62 2.88 -7.61
CA LEU A 58 9.18 3.18 -6.30
C LEU A 58 10.21 2.10 -5.95
N GLU A 59 11.39 2.51 -5.51
CA GLU A 59 12.39 1.62 -4.91
C GLU A 59 12.36 1.80 -3.38
N PRO A 60 12.06 0.76 -2.59
CA PRO A 60 12.04 0.86 -1.13
C PRO A 60 13.45 0.76 -0.52
N GLU A 61 13.78 1.61 0.46
CA GLU A 61 15.12 1.69 1.04
C GLU A 61 15.19 1.01 2.41
N SER A 62 14.29 1.38 3.32
CA SER A 62 14.22 0.85 4.68
C SER A 62 13.54 -0.52 4.75
N ASP A 63 13.74 -1.25 5.84
CA ASP A 63 13.12 -2.56 6.04
C ASP A 63 11.59 -2.47 6.08
N LEU A 64 11.06 -1.43 6.72
CA LEU A 64 9.62 -1.15 6.75
C LEU A 64 9.07 -0.86 5.34
N GLU A 65 9.80 -0.09 4.54
CA GLU A 65 9.40 0.19 3.15
C GLU A 65 9.42 -1.09 2.30
N LYS A 66 10.45 -1.93 2.43
CA LYS A 66 10.54 -3.22 1.71
C LYS A 66 9.40 -4.15 2.09
N GLU A 67 9.08 -4.23 3.37
CA GLU A 67 7.94 -5.00 3.87
C GLU A 67 6.62 -4.50 3.26
N ARG A 68 6.36 -3.18 3.35
CA ARG A 68 5.16 -2.54 2.81
C ARG A 68 5.07 -2.71 1.29
N PHE A 69 6.18 -2.62 0.58
CA PHE A 69 6.28 -2.79 -0.87
C PHE A 69 5.94 -4.21 -1.33
N ALA A 70 6.41 -5.23 -0.60
CA ALA A 70 6.06 -6.62 -0.86
C ALA A 70 4.58 -6.89 -0.52
N ALA A 71 4.10 -6.36 0.61
CA ALA A 71 2.70 -6.50 1.03
C ALA A 71 1.72 -5.84 0.04
N ALA A 72 2.07 -4.69 -0.52
CA ALA A 72 1.29 -3.99 -1.54
C ALA A 72 1.05 -4.85 -2.78
N LEU A 73 2.07 -5.60 -3.21
CA LEU A 73 1.93 -6.51 -4.35
C LEU A 73 0.98 -7.66 -4.07
N ARG A 74 1.07 -8.25 -2.87
CA ARG A 74 0.16 -9.33 -2.44
C ARG A 74 -1.29 -8.86 -2.48
N ARG A 75 -1.57 -7.68 -1.89
CA ARG A 75 -2.91 -7.08 -1.92
C ARG A 75 -3.39 -6.82 -3.34
N LYS A 76 -2.52 -6.29 -4.21
CA LYS A 76 -2.88 -6.03 -5.62
C LYS A 76 -3.21 -7.32 -6.37
N GLN A 77 -2.40 -8.37 -6.22
CA GLN A 77 -2.66 -9.67 -6.85
C GLN A 77 -3.98 -10.25 -6.36
N LEU A 78 -4.24 -10.24 -5.04
CA LEU A 78 -5.50 -10.69 -4.47
C LEU A 78 -6.69 -9.92 -5.04
N ALA A 79 -6.61 -8.58 -5.08
CA ALA A 79 -7.67 -7.75 -5.64
C ALA A 79 -7.95 -8.06 -7.12
N LEU A 80 -6.92 -8.32 -7.93
CA LEU A 80 -7.08 -8.69 -9.33
C LEU A 80 -7.67 -10.10 -9.49
N VAL A 81 -7.30 -11.05 -8.64
CA VAL A 81 -7.87 -12.40 -8.63
C VAL A 81 -9.36 -12.34 -8.29
N LEU A 82 -9.72 -11.64 -7.22
CA LEU A 82 -11.12 -11.47 -6.80
C LEU A 82 -11.96 -10.74 -7.86
N ALA A 83 -11.36 -9.79 -8.59
CA ALA A 83 -12.00 -9.09 -9.70
C ALA A 83 -12.06 -9.90 -11.00
N GLY A 84 -11.56 -11.14 -11.04
CA GLY A 84 -11.50 -11.97 -12.26
C GLY A 84 -10.51 -11.47 -13.32
N LYS A 85 -9.61 -10.55 -12.96
CA LYS A 85 -8.61 -9.93 -13.85
C LYS A 85 -7.24 -10.62 -13.81
N MET A 86 -7.08 -11.62 -12.94
CA MET A 86 -5.88 -12.44 -12.79
C MET A 86 -6.30 -13.87 -12.42
N LYS A 87 -5.68 -14.89 -13.03
CA LYS A 87 -5.92 -16.27 -12.60
C LYS A 87 -5.20 -16.51 -11.27
N PRO A 88 -5.76 -17.30 -10.33
CA PRO A 88 -5.06 -17.67 -9.10
C PRO A 88 -3.68 -18.30 -9.36
N GLY A 89 -3.53 -18.97 -10.50
CA GLY A 89 -2.27 -19.53 -10.99
C GLY A 89 -1.14 -18.52 -11.18
N ASP A 90 -1.47 -17.28 -11.50
CA ASP A 90 -0.50 -16.23 -11.88
C ASP A 90 -0.15 -15.30 -10.70
N ALA A 91 -0.85 -15.45 -9.56
CA ALA A 91 -0.61 -14.69 -8.34
C ALA A 91 0.55 -15.27 -7.52
N THR A 92 1.78 -15.07 -8.00
CA THR A 92 3.00 -15.66 -7.45
C THR A 92 3.22 -15.37 -5.96
N GLU A 93 3.01 -14.13 -5.52
CA GLU A 93 3.20 -13.72 -4.13
C GLU A 93 2.10 -14.24 -3.22
N LEU A 94 0.88 -14.37 -3.74
CA LEU A 94 -0.24 -14.94 -3.01
C LEU A 94 -0.04 -16.44 -2.80
N LYS A 95 0.45 -17.16 -3.81
CA LYS A 95 0.81 -18.58 -3.71
C LYS A 95 1.90 -18.84 -2.67
N ALA A 96 2.91 -17.96 -2.61
CA ALA A 96 4.02 -18.10 -1.68
C ALA A 96 3.56 -18.14 -0.20
N LEU A 97 2.45 -17.48 0.15
CA LEU A 97 1.88 -17.52 1.49
C LEU A 97 1.37 -18.92 1.89
N PHE A 98 0.86 -19.70 0.94
CA PHE A 98 0.25 -21.00 1.24
C PHE A 98 1.20 -22.19 1.06
N ILE A 99 2.33 -22.00 0.38
CA ILE A 99 3.31 -23.06 0.12
C ILE A 99 4.42 -23.09 1.19
N ASN A 100 4.72 -21.96 1.82
CA ASN A 100 5.73 -21.84 2.87
C ASN A 100 5.14 -21.78 4.30
N SER A 101 3.88 -22.19 4.47
CA SER A 101 3.20 -22.32 5.78
C SER A 101 3.26 -23.73 6.33
#